data_AF-A0A7C3EQN9-F1
#
_entry.id   AF-A0A7C3EQN9-F1
#
_cell.length_a   1.000
_cell.length_b   1.000
_cell.length_c   1.000
_cell.angle_alpha   90.00
_cell.angle_beta   90.00
_cell.angle_gamma   90.00
#
_symmetry.space_group_name_H-M   'P 1'
#
loop_
_entity.id
_entity.type
_entity.pdbx_description
1 polymer ?
#
loop_
_entity_poly.entity_id
_entity_poly.type
_entity_poly.pdbx_seq_one_letter_code
_entity_poly.pdbx_strand_id
1 'polypeptide(L)'
;MNWFFKIGLIFIFIFLFSCKSLDYAECTKIHHKELIIRWGENFNAENRKVGYELNSKAELFKYENINNKKTSFSKVGNVNQERYCNILSMITKTILKTQVVNEIGDTLRYFEYLNPEKNSNLYFKWHPRFNTKNSRGFQEIYDSLNILKLSLD
;
A
#
# COMPACT_ATOMS: atom_id res chain seq x y z
N MET A 1 -10.17 -3.38 60.07
CA MET A 1 -9.42 -4.05 58.98
C MET A 1 -10.27 -4.03 57.70
N ASN A 2 -10.55 -2.87 57.09
CA ASN A 2 -11.46 -2.77 55.93
C ASN A 2 -11.34 -1.45 55.13
N TRP A 3 -10.18 -0.79 55.14
CA TRP A 3 -9.97 0.43 54.35
C TRP A 3 -8.98 0.23 53.19
N PHE A 4 -7.94 -0.57 53.40
CA PHE A 4 -6.93 -0.89 52.37
C PHE A 4 -7.48 -1.72 51.20
N PHE A 5 -8.56 -2.48 51.39
CA PHE A 5 -9.16 -3.29 50.32
C PHE A 5 -9.98 -2.48 49.29
N LYS A 6 -10.44 -1.26 49.63
CA LYS A 6 -11.22 -0.42 48.70
C LYS A 6 -10.35 0.41 47.75
N ILE A 7 -9.09 0.67 48.12
CA ILE A 7 -8.16 1.47 47.31
C ILE A 7 -7.49 0.62 46.22
N GLY A 8 -7.33 -0.69 46.43
CA GLY A 8 -6.78 -1.62 45.44
C GLY A 8 -7.67 -1.85 44.22
N LEU A 9 -8.99 -1.65 44.35
CA LEU A 9 -9.96 -1.90 43.27
C LEU A 9 -10.12 -0.71 42.30
N ILE A 10 -9.68 0.50 42.69
CA ILE A 10 -9.75 1.69 41.84
C ILE A 10 -8.57 1.74 40.86
N PHE A 11 -7.42 1.16 41.20
CA PHE A 11 -6.25 1.11 40.31
C PHE A 11 -6.36 0.07 39.17
N ILE A 12 -7.25 -0.92 39.29
CA ILE A 12 -7.45 -1.95 38.27
C ILE A 12 -8.36 -1.45 37.12
N PHE A 13 -9.18 -0.42 37.36
CA PHE A 13 -10.07 0.13 36.32
C PHE A 13 -9.40 1.14 35.37
N ILE A 14 -8.21 1.64 35.69
CA ILE A 14 -7.50 2.63 34.87
C ILE A 14 -6.70 1.97 33.73
N PHE A 15 -6.45 0.65 33.78
CA PHE A 15 -5.71 -0.07 32.73
C PHE A 15 -6.54 -0.51 31.51
N LEU A 16 -7.87 -0.30 31.51
CA LEU A 16 -8.74 -0.75 30.41
C LEU A 16 -9.06 0.32 29.36
N PHE A 17 -8.56 1.54 29.50
CA PHE A 17 -8.75 2.61 28.50
C PHE A 17 -7.54 2.89 27.61
N SER A 18 -6.51 2.04 27.64
CA SER A 18 -5.41 2.14 26.68
C SER A 18 -5.79 1.45 25.38
N CYS A 19 -6.73 2.04 24.66
CA CYS A 19 -6.97 1.70 23.27
C CYS A 19 -7.12 2.99 22.45
N LYS A 20 -6.32 3.04 21.38
CA LYS A 20 -6.38 3.93 20.22
C LYS A 20 -5.58 5.23 20.29
N SER A 21 -4.34 5.11 19.82
CA SER A 21 -4.02 5.76 18.54
C SER A 21 -3.21 4.77 17.69
N LEU A 22 -3.80 4.29 16.60
CA LEU A 22 -3.04 3.65 15.53
C LEU A 22 -1.96 4.64 15.06
N ASP A 23 -0.77 4.16 14.73
CA ASP A 23 0.49 4.85 14.36
C ASP A 23 0.39 5.90 13.22
N TYR A 24 -0.47 6.90 13.38
CA TYR A 24 -0.63 7.99 12.44
C TYR A 24 0.64 8.85 12.36
N ALA A 25 1.32 8.98 13.50
CA ALA A 25 2.56 9.75 13.63
C ALA A 25 3.75 9.10 12.89
N GLU A 26 3.74 7.78 12.64
CA GLU A 26 4.86 7.08 12.01
C GLU A 26 4.82 7.16 10.48
N CYS A 27 3.63 7.06 9.88
CA CYS A 27 3.45 7.27 8.43
C CYS A 27 3.89 8.67 7.97
N THR A 28 3.80 9.67 8.85
CA THR A 28 4.25 11.04 8.59
C THR A 28 5.72 11.30 8.91
N LYS A 29 6.41 10.39 9.61
CA LYS A 29 7.83 10.57 9.95
C LYS A 29 8.69 10.15 8.77
N ILE A 30 9.28 11.15 8.11
CA ILE A 30 10.58 11.26 7.40
C ILE A 30 11.08 10.09 6.52
N HIS A 31 10.82 8.82 6.85
CA HIS A 31 11.34 7.58 6.24
C HIS A 31 10.68 7.14 4.92
N HIS A 32 10.01 8.07 4.25
CA HIS A 32 9.17 7.82 3.08
C HIS A 32 9.21 8.96 2.07
N LYS A 33 10.15 9.92 2.14
CA LYS A 33 10.13 11.12 1.26
C LYS A 33 10.20 10.76 -0.21
N GLU A 34 10.76 9.60 -0.54
CA GLU A 34 10.86 9.08 -1.91
C GLU A 34 10.04 7.80 -2.14
N LEU A 35 9.07 7.52 -1.28
CA LEU A 35 8.21 6.35 -1.44
C LEU A 35 7.35 6.47 -2.71
N ILE A 36 7.36 5.41 -3.52
CA ILE A 36 6.51 5.27 -4.69
C ILE A 36 5.77 3.93 -4.62
N ILE A 37 4.45 3.98 -4.82
CA ILE A 37 3.59 2.81 -4.99
C ILE A 37 3.01 2.86 -6.40
N ARG A 38 3.21 1.82 -7.20
CA ARG A 38 2.58 1.71 -8.52
C ARG A 38 1.81 0.42 -8.67
N TRP A 39 0.73 0.48 -9.42
CA TRP A 39 -0.05 -0.69 -9.78
C TRP A 39 -0.73 -0.49 -11.12
N GLY A 40 -0.97 -1.58 -11.82
CA GLY A 40 -1.68 -1.54 -13.10
C GLY A 40 -1.51 -2.83 -13.87
N GLU A 41 -1.49 -2.69 -15.19
CA GLU A 41 -1.37 -3.80 -16.14
C GLU A 41 -0.12 -3.64 -17.00
N ASN A 42 0.53 -4.77 -17.24
CA ASN A 42 1.70 -4.92 -18.08
C ASN A 42 1.32 -5.82 -19.26
N PHE A 43 1.35 -5.25 -20.46
CA PHE A 43 1.11 -5.91 -21.73
C PHE A 43 2.47 -6.25 -22.35
N ASN A 44 2.94 -7.48 -22.10
CA ASN A 44 4.28 -7.92 -22.50
C ASN A 44 4.46 -7.93 -24.02
N ALA A 45 3.43 -8.30 -24.79
CA ALA A 45 3.47 -8.32 -26.25
C ALA A 45 3.67 -6.91 -26.86
N GLU A 46 3.15 -5.88 -26.21
CA GLU A 46 3.26 -4.47 -26.65
C GLU A 46 4.43 -3.73 -25.98
N ASN A 47 5.12 -4.40 -25.04
CA ASN A 47 6.08 -3.79 -24.10
C ASN A 47 5.52 -2.47 -23.53
N ARG A 48 4.30 -2.56 -22.99
CA ARG A 48 3.51 -1.44 -22.50
C ARG A 48 3.06 -1.68 -21.08
N LYS A 49 3.24 -0.68 -20.22
CA LYS A 49 2.70 -0.64 -18.87
C LYS A 49 1.76 0.55 -18.74
N VAL A 50 0.58 0.30 -18.19
CA VAL A 50 -0.38 1.35 -17.85
C VAL A 50 -0.81 1.16 -16.41
N GLY A 51 -1.01 2.25 -15.70
CA GLY A 51 -1.39 2.14 -14.31
C GLY A 51 -1.45 3.46 -13.60
N TYR A 52 -1.28 3.38 -12.29
CA TYR A 52 -1.32 4.51 -11.39
C TYR A 52 -0.07 4.53 -10.52
N GLU A 53 0.33 5.72 -10.13
CA GLU A 53 1.44 5.99 -9.23
C GLU A 53 0.92 6.83 -8.06
N LEU A 54 1.15 6.38 -6.83
CA LEU A 54 0.92 7.12 -5.61
C LEU A 54 2.28 7.43 -4.98
N ASN A 55 2.61 8.71 -4.86
CA ASN A 55 3.90 9.14 -4.32
C ASN A 55 3.83 9.42 -2.80
N SER A 56 4.99 9.76 -2.23
CA SER A 56 5.17 10.12 -0.82
C SER A 56 4.36 11.32 -0.33
N LYS A 57 3.91 12.18 -1.26
CA LYS A 57 3.10 13.37 -1.00
C LYS A 57 1.60 13.08 -1.11
N ALA A 58 1.22 11.80 -1.17
CA ALA A 58 -0.15 11.35 -1.41
C ALA A 58 -0.76 11.86 -2.73
N GLU A 59 0.08 12.21 -3.72
CA GLU A 59 -0.40 12.60 -5.04
C GLU A 59 -0.57 11.34 -5.91
N LEU A 60 -1.74 11.25 -6.54
CA LEU A 60 -2.09 10.16 -7.44
C LEU A 60 -1.92 10.61 -8.88
N PHE A 61 -1.18 9.84 -9.66
CA PHE A 61 -0.98 10.03 -11.09
C PHE A 61 -1.45 8.79 -11.84
N LYS A 62 -2.06 8.99 -13.00
CA LYS A 62 -2.16 7.97 -14.04
C LYS A 62 -0.87 8.00 -14.85
N TYR A 63 -0.32 6.85 -15.17
CA TYR A 63 0.88 6.78 -16.00
C TYR A 63 0.81 5.70 -17.07
N GLU A 64 1.60 5.94 -18.12
CA GLU A 64 1.75 5.03 -19.24
C GLU A 64 3.22 5.02 -19.69
N ASN A 65 3.76 3.83 -19.88
CA ASN A 65 5.09 3.59 -20.41
C ASN A 65 4.95 2.65 -21.61
N ILE A 66 5.44 3.07 -22.78
CA ILE A 66 5.36 2.31 -24.03
C ILE A 66 6.75 2.22 -24.63
N ASN A 67 7.25 1.01 -24.89
CA ASN A 67 8.43 0.77 -25.74
C ASN A 67 9.65 1.66 -25.44
N ASN A 68 10.06 1.75 -24.17
CA ASN A 68 11.19 2.57 -23.72
C ASN A 68 11.07 4.08 -24.05
N LYS A 69 9.89 4.55 -24.45
CA LYS A 69 9.61 5.98 -24.58
C LYS A 69 9.54 6.62 -23.19
N LYS A 70 9.67 7.95 -23.15
CA LYS A 70 9.48 8.73 -21.93
C LYS A 70 8.11 8.40 -21.32
N THR A 71 8.12 7.96 -20.06
CA THR A 71 6.88 7.69 -19.31
C THR A 71 6.04 8.97 -19.22
N SER A 72 4.77 8.89 -19.60
CA SER A 72 3.82 9.97 -19.43
C SER A 72 3.10 9.85 -18.10
N PHE A 73 2.92 10.97 -17.41
CA PHE A 73 2.17 11.06 -16.16
C PHE A 73 1.08 12.13 -16.30
N SER A 74 -0.11 11.83 -15.80
CA SER A 74 -1.22 12.76 -15.67
C SER A 74 -1.69 12.76 -14.23
N LYS A 75 -1.73 13.92 -13.57
CA LYS A 75 -2.23 14.00 -12.19
C LYS A 75 -3.73 13.71 -12.18
N VAL A 76 -4.13 12.80 -11.30
CA VAL A 76 -5.53 12.45 -11.03
C VAL A 76 -6.05 13.31 -9.88
N GLY A 77 -5.31 13.34 -8.77
CA GLY A 77 -5.71 14.07 -7.59
C GLY A 77 -4.78 13.85 -6.42
N ASN A 78 -5.24 14.21 -5.22
CA ASN A 78 -4.52 13.96 -3.98
C ASN A 78 -5.37 13.04 -3.09
N VAL A 79 -4.73 12.05 -2.49
CA VAL A 79 -5.34 11.17 -1.50
C VAL A 79 -5.30 11.87 -0.14
N ASN A 80 -6.39 11.83 0.61
CA ASN A 80 -6.38 12.31 2.00
C ASN A 80 -5.30 11.57 2.82
N GLN A 81 -4.56 12.30 3.65
CA GLN A 81 -3.43 11.77 4.42
C GLN A 81 -3.78 10.54 5.28
N GLU A 82 -4.98 10.50 5.86
CA GLU A 82 -5.44 9.37 6.68
C GLU A 82 -5.56 8.11 5.83
N ARG A 83 -6.19 8.28 4.68
CA ARG A 83 -6.38 7.19 3.72
C ARG A 83 -5.05 6.70 3.16
N TYR A 84 -4.14 7.63 2.87
CA TYR A 84 -2.77 7.33 2.45
C TYR A 84 -2.06 6.45 3.49
N CYS A 85 -2.10 6.84 4.77
CA CYS A 85 -1.45 6.09 5.83
C CYS A 85 -2.07 4.71 6.07
N ASN A 86 -3.39 4.59 5.95
CA ASN A 86 -4.08 3.31 6.03
C ASN A 86 -3.64 2.36 4.90
N ILE A 87 -3.53 2.88 3.67
CA ILE A 87 -3.02 2.12 2.52
C ILE A 87 -1.58 1.66 2.77
N LEU A 88 -0.71 2.56 3.24
CA LEU A 88 0.69 2.24 3.49
C LEU A 88 0.85 1.17 4.59
N SER A 89 0.05 1.26 5.66
CA SER A 89 0.02 0.25 6.72
C SER A 89 -0.42 -1.12 6.20
N MET A 90 -1.45 -1.15 5.35
CA MET A 90 -1.93 -2.38 4.70
C MET A 90 -0.85 -2.99 3.80
N ILE A 91 -0.22 -2.19 2.94
CA ILE A 91 0.85 -2.63 2.03
C ILE A 91 2.00 -3.24 2.84
N THR A 92 2.50 -2.50 3.84
CA THR A 92 3.64 -2.93 4.65
C THR A 92 3.35 -4.26 5.36
N LYS A 93 2.14 -4.43 5.91
CA LYS A 93 1.73 -5.69 6.55
C LYS A 93 1.67 -6.86 5.56
N THR A 94 1.21 -6.63 4.34
CA THR A 94 1.15 -7.68 3.31
C THR A 94 2.54 -8.07 2.81
N ILE A 95 3.42 -7.09 2.58
CA ILE A 95 4.80 -7.35 2.17
C ILE A 95 5.52 -8.28 3.15
N LEU A 96 5.32 -8.08 4.47
CA LEU A 96 5.92 -8.92 5.49
C LEU A 96 5.38 -10.36 5.52
N LYS A 97 4.18 -10.60 4.98
CA LYS A 97 3.48 -11.89 5.06
C LYS A 97 3.51 -12.69 3.77
N THR A 98 3.78 -12.05 2.64
CA THR A 98 3.62 -12.66 1.32
C THR A 98 4.96 -12.85 0.64
N GLN A 99 5.29 -14.09 0.30
CA GLN A 99 6.39 -14.39 -0.58
C GLN A 99 5.98 -14.11 -2.04
N VAL A 100 6.76 -13.27 -2.72
CA VAL A 100 6.52 -12.83 -4.10
C VAL A 100 6.98 -13.92 -5.06
N VAL A 101 6.03 -14.46 -5.84
CA VAL A 101 6.31 -15.35 -6.99
C VAL A 101 5.73 -14.74 -8.25
N ASN A 102 6.60 -14.34 -9.17
CA ASN A 102 6.20 -13.65 -10.39
C ASN A 102 5.69 -14.63 -11.45
N GLU A 103 4.49 -14.39 -11.97
CA GLU A 103 3.91 -15.21 -13.05
C GLU A 103 4.36 -14.75 -14.45
N ILE A 104 4.16 -15.63 -15.43
CA ILE A 104 4.45 -15.40 -16.85
C ILE A 104 3.12 -15.34 -17.61
N GLY A 105 3.02 -14.48 -18.62
CA GLY A 105 1.84 -14.35 -19.48
C GLY A 105 1.87 -13.05 -20.28
N ASP A 106 0.98 -12.89 -21.25
CA ASP A 106 0.98 -11.71 -22.14
C ASP A 106 0.41 -10.45 -21.47
N THR A 107 -0.60 -10.63 -20.62
CA THR A 107 -1.19 -9.55 -19.81
C THR A 107 -1.08 -9.93 -18.35
N LEU A 108 -0.37 -9.12 -17.57
CA LEU A 108 -0.16 -9.33 -16.14
C LEU A 108 -0.57 -8.10 -15.38
N ARG A 109 -1.26 -8.27 -14.26
CA ARG A 109 -1.37 -7.21 -13.26
C ARG A 109 -0.05 -7.12 -12.51
N TYR A 110 0.31 -5.92 -12.09
CA TYR A 110 1.50 -5.71 -11.28
C TYR A 110 1.24 -4.77 -10.11
N PHE A 111 2.11 -4.91 -9.12
CA PHE A 111 2.27 -4.04 -7.97
C PHE A 111 3.76 -3.78 -7.77
N GLU A 112 4.12 -2.52 -7.56
CA GLU A 112 5.49 -2.08 -7.31
C GLU A 112 5.50 -1.18 -6.07
N TYR A 113 6.42 -1.45 -5.15
CA TYR A 113 6.71 -0.65 -3.97
C TYR A 113 8.19 -0.29 -3.97
N LEU A 114 8.49 1.00 -4.05
CA LEU A 114 9.85 1.54 -4.08
C LEU A 114 10.03 2.45 -2.87
N ASN A 115 10.90 2.04 -1.96
CA ASN A 115 11.35 2.85 -0.83
C ASN A 115 12.88 2.93 -0.84
N PRO A 116 13.46 3.94 -1.51
CA PRO A 116 14.92 4.12 -1.61
C PRO A 116 15.58 4.29 -0.24
N GLU A 117 14.93 5.00 0.69
CA GLU A 117 15.49 5.26 2.03
C GLU A 117 15.70 3.99 2.85
N LYS A 118 14.88 2.96 2.61
CA LYS A 118 15.00 1.64 3.26
C LYS A 118 15.69 0.61 2.36
N ASN A 119 16.23 1.03 1.20
CA ASN A 119 16.74 0.15 0.15
C ASN A 119 15.78 -1.02 -0.17
N SER A 120 14.48 -0.72 -0.17
CA SER A 120 13.43 -1.71 -0.34
C SER A 120 12.75 -1.49 -1.68
N ASN A 121 12.97 -2.43 -2.59
CA ASN A 121 12.27 -2.49 -3.87
C ASN A 121 11.55 -3.83 -3.93
N LEU A 122 10.23 -3.78 -4.12
CA LEU A 122 9.40 -4.94 -4.31
C LEU A 122 8.61 -4.77 -5.60
N TYR A 123 8.72 -5.77 -6.47
CA TYR A 123 7.95 -5.85 -7.70
C TYR A 123 7.27 -7.22 -7.78
N PHE A 124 5.96 -7.20 -7.94
CA PHE A 124 5.12 -8.39 -8.03
C PHE A 124 4.24 -8.33 -9.28
N LYS A 125 4.17 -9.44 -10.02
CA LYS A 125 3.29 -9.58 -11.19
C LYS A 125 2.54 -10.92 -11.17
N TRP A 126 1.27 -10.89 -11.54
CA TRP A 126 0.40 -12.07 -11.60
C TRP A 126 -0.58 -11.98 -12.76
N HIS A 127 -1.06 -13.13 -13.22
CA HIS A 127 -2.05 -13.19 -14.28
C HIS A 127 -3.43 -12.87 -13.70
N PRO A 128 -4.23 -11.98 -14.33
CA PRO A 128 -5.51 -11.52 -13.78
C PRO A 128 -6.55 -12.63 -13.59
N ARG A 129 -6.42 -13.74 -14.32
CA ARG A 129 -7.34 -14.90 -14.22
C ARG A 129 -6.97 -15.89 -13.12
N PHE A 130 -5.76 -15.84 -12.58
CA PHE A 130 -5.31 -16.80 -11.59
C PHE A 130 -5.29 -16.16 -10.19
N ASN A 131 -5.90 -16.86 -9.24
CA ASN A 131 -5.89 -16.48 -7.83
C ASN A 131 -5.13 -17.57 -7.07
N THR A 132 -3.82 -17.42 -7.00
CA THR A 132 -2.97 -18.33 -6.26
C THR A 132 -2.83 -17.85 -4.82
N LYS A 133 -2.56 -18.77 -3.89
CA LYS A 133 -2.33 -18.41 -2.48
C LYS A 133 -1.22 -17.37 -2.32
N ASN A 134 -0.24 -17.37 -3.23
CA ASN A 134 0.92 -16.48 -3.21
C ASN A 134 0.60 -15.08 -3.76
N SER A 135 -0.44 -14.93 -4.59
CA SER A 135 -0.84 -13.64 -5.17
C SER A 135 -1.97 -12.94 -4.41
N ARG A 136 -2.73 -13.68 -3.59
CA ARG A 136 -3.96 -13.18 -2.96
C ARG A 136 -3.78 -11.88 -2.17
N GLY A 137 -2.75 -11.78 -1.33
CA GLY A 137 -2.52 -10.57 -0.53
C GLY A 137 -2.29 -9.32 -1.39
N PHE A 138 -1.54 -9.45 -2.49
CA PHE A 138 -1.31 -8.36 -3.43
C PHE A 138 -2.52 -8.07 -4.32
N GLN A 139 -3.35 -9.07 -4.61
CA GLN A 139 -4.64 -8.87 -5.28
C GLN A 139 -5.59 -8.01 -4.43
N GLU A 140 -5.68 -8.29 -3.13
CA GLU A 140 -6.53 -7.51 -2.20
C GLU A 140 -6.04 -6.04 -2.08
N ILE A 141 -4.72 -5.81 -2.09
CA ILE A 141 -4.14 -4.46 -2.19
C ILE A 141 -4.52 -3.81 -3.52
N TYR A 142 -4.34 -4.51 -4.63
CA TYR A 142 -4.62 -4.01 -5.98
C TYR A 142 -6.09 -3.57 -6.11
N ASP A 143 -7.01 -4.37 -5.59
CA ASP A 143 -8.44 -4.06 -5.61
C ASP A 143 -8.77 -2.86 -4.71
N SER A 144 -8.16 -2.78 -3.53
CA SER A 144 -8.29 -1.62 -2.64
C SER A 144 -7.79 -0.31 -3.28
N LEU A 145 -6.66 -0.38 -4.01
CA LEU A 145 -6.11 0.73 -4.76
C LEU A 145 -6.98 1.10 -5.96
N ASN A 146 -7.63 0.13 -6.60
CA ASN A 146 -8.62 0.41 -7.66
C ASN A 146 -9.88 1.10 -7.14
N ILE A 147 -10.33 0.78 -5.92
CA ILE A 147 -11.44 1.49 -5.29
C ILE A 147 -11.02 2.92 -4.95
N LEU A 148 -9.78 3.13 -4.48
CA LEU A 148 -9.26 4.46 -4.21
C LEU A 148 -9.30 5.36 -5.45
N LYS A 149 -8.75 4.92 -6.57
CA LYS A 149 -8.70 5.76 -7.79
C LYS A 149 -10.10 6.17 -8.26
N LEU A 150 -11.10 5.28 -8.16
CA LEU A 150 -12.47 5.55 -8.57
C LEU A 150 -13.15 6.63 -7.73
N SER A 151 -12.63 6.92 -6.54
CA SER A 151 -13.12 8.03 -5.72
C SER A 151 -12.45 9.37 -6.01
N LEU A 152 -11.50 9.41 -6.94
CA LEU A 152 -10.68 10.58 -7.29
C LEU A 152 -10.71 10.93 -8.79
N ASP A 153 -10.97 9.94 -9.65
CA ASP A 153 -11.34 10.11 -11.07
C ASP A 153 -12.80 10.56 -11.22
#